data_AF-A0A3P1WGL4-F1
#
_entry.id   AF-A0A3P1WGL4-F1
#
_cell.length_a   1.000
_cell.length_b   1.000
_cell.length_c   1.000
_cell.angle_alpha   90.00
_cell.angle_beta   90.00
_cell.angle_gamma   90.00
#
_symmetry.space_group_name_H-M   'P 1'
#
loop_
_entity.id
_entity.type
_entity.pdbx_description
1 polymer ?
#
loop_
_entity_poly.entity_id
_entity_poly.type
_entity_poly.pdbx_seq_one_letter_code
_entity_poly.pdbx_strand_id
1 'polypeptide(L)'
;KVVAVQNQQGKTRLEIATVPLDSGARPTLGEPSRGRIYADVNGFLDPVDFRGQLVTVVGPITGAVDGKIGNTPYKFMVMQVTGYKRWHLTQQVIMPPQPID
;
A
#
# COMPACT_ATOMS: atom_id res chain seq x y z
N LYS A 1 2.95 1.32 0.89
CA LYS A 1 2.25 1.54 2.18
C LYS A 1 0.98 2.34 1.95
N VAL A 2 -0.15 1.92 2.51
CA VAL A 2 -1.40 2.69 2.44
C VAL A 2 -1.31 3.89 3.38
N VAL A 3 -1.44 5.09 2.82
CA VAL A 3 -1.38 6.36 3.56
C VAL A 3 -2.78 6.81 3.95
N ALA A 4 -3.75 6.68 3.04
CA ALA A 4 -5.14 7.02 3.28
C ALA A 4 -6.08 6.01 2.63
N VAL A 5 -7.29 5.94 3.20
CA VAL A 5 -8.40 5.10 2.71
C VAL A 5 -9.62 5.98 2.64
N GLN A 6 -10.26 6.01 1.47
CA GLN A 6 -11.47 6.76 1.18
C GLN A 6 -12.53 5.78 0.67
N ASN A 7 -13.56 5.53 1.47
CA ASN A 7 -14.69 4.74 1.02
C ASN A 7 -15.66 5.63 0.23
N GLN A 8 -16.03 5.18 -0.96
CA GLN A 8 -16.97 5.84 -1.87
C GLN A 8 -18.13 4.88 -2.15
N GLN A 9 -19.18 5.36 -2.81
CA GLN A 9 -20.30 4.49 -3.19
C GLN A 9 -19.80 3.38 -4.14
N GLY A 10 -19.87 2.12 -3.67
CA GLY A 10 -19.50 0.93 -4.45
C GLY A 10 -18.01 0.63 -4.59
N LYS A 11 -17.10 1.48 -4.07
CA LYS A 11 -15.65 1.24 -4.16
C LYS A 11 -14.87 1.88 -3.00
N THR A 12 -13.65 1.40 -2.80
CA THR A 12 -12.70 1.97 -1.84
C THR A 12 -11.44 2.43 -2.57
N ARG A 13 -11.09 3.70 -2.40
CA ARG A 13 -9.86 4.28 -2.94
C ARG A 13 -8.76 4.24 -1.87
N LEU A 14 -7.66 3.57 -2.20
CA LEU A 14 -6.45 3.54 -1.40
C LEU A 14 -5.45 4.56 -1.97
N GLU A 15 -4.96 5.45 -1.13
CA GLU A 15 -3.77 6.25 -1.45
C GLU A 15 -2.54 5.48 -0.99
N ILE A 16 -1.70 5.06 -1.94
CA ILE A 16 -0.55 4.19 -1.66
C ILE A 16 0.73 4.94 -1.97
N ALA A 17 1.58 5.11 -0.95
CA ALA A 17 2.98 5.46 -1.14
C ALA A 17 3.74 4.25 -1.67
N THR A 18 4.27 4.34 -2.88
CA THR A 18 4.89 3.21 -3.60
C THR A 18 6.34 3.03 -3.20
N VAL A 19 6.78 1.79 -3.10
CA VAL A 19 8.18 1.39 -2.87
C VAL A 19 8.53 0.31 -3.90
N PRO A 20 9.83 0.00 -4.13
CA PRO A 20 10.22 -1.11 -4.99
C PRO A 20 9.58 -2.41 -4.53
N LEU A 21 9.30 -3.31 -5.49
CA LEU A 21 8.86 -4.67 -5.21
C LEU A 21 10.00 -5.63 -5.55
N ASP A 22 10.13 -6.70 -4.78
CA ASP A 22 10.99 -7.84 -5.12
C ASP A 22 10.33 -8.76 -6.18
N SER A 23 11.03 -9.84 -6.55
CA SER A 23 10.51 -10.83 -7.51
C SER A 23 9.24 -11.56 -7.05
N GLY A 24 8.97 -11.58 -5.75
CA GLY A 24 7.76 -12.11 -5.14
C GLY A 24 6.65 -11.07 -4.98
N ALA A 25 6.80 -9.91 -5.63
CA ALA A 25 5.93 -8.75 -5.52
C ALA A 25 5.79 -8.22 -4.07
N ARG A 26 6.77 -8.48 -3.21
CA ARG A 26 6.79 -7.97 -1.83
C ARG A 26 7.38 -6.56 -1.81
N PRO A 27 6.79 -5.62 -1.07
CA PRO A 27 7.38 -4.31 -0.88
C PRO A 27 8.73 -4.41 -0.16
N THR A 28 9.78 -3.84 -0.76
CA THR A 28 11.09 -3.77 -0.12
C THR A 28 11.02 -2.86 1.11
N LEU A 29 11.40 -3.40 2.28
CA LEU A 29 11.35 -2.67 3.55
C LEU A 29 12.48 -1.65 3.65
N GLY A 30 12.23 -0.53 4.33
CA GLY A 30 13.23 0.52 4.57
C GLY A 30 13.46 1.47 3.39
N GLU A 31 12.96 1.15 2.20
CA GLU A 31 13.11 2.00 1.01
C GLU A 31 12.22 3.26 1.07
N PRO A 32 12.72 4.41 0.60
CA PRO A 32 11.90 5.61 0.47
C PRO A 32 10.80 5.45 -0.58
N SER A 33 9.71 6.21 -0.41
CA SER A 33 8.63 6.17 -1.38
C SER A 33 9.03 6.82 -2.70
N ARG A 34 8.70 6.19 -3.83
CA ARG A 34 8.96 6.72 -5.19
C ARG A 34 7.84 7.62 -5.72
N GLY A 35 6.68 7.62 -5.07
CA GLY A 35 5.53 8.42 -5.45
C GLY A 35 4.27 7.96 -4.73
N ARG A 36 3.13 8.54 -5.09
CA ARG A 36 1.82 8.12 -4.60
C ARG A 36 0.89 7.78 -5.76
N ILE A 37 0.11 6.73 -5.58
CA ILE A 37 -0.94 6.33 -6.53
C ILE A 37 -2.29 6.27 -5.81
N TYR A 38 -3.35 6.36 -6.59
CA TYR A 38 -4.67 5.89 -6.18
C TYR A 38 -4.94 4.51 -6.74
N ALA A 39 -5.39 3.62 -5.88
CA ALA A 39 -5.81 2.28 -6.22
C ALA A 39 -7.29 2.12 -5.84
N ASP A 40 -8.14 2.01 -6.86
CA ASP A 40 -9.59 1.86 -6.72
C ASP A 40 -9.94 0.38 -6.65
N VAL A 41 -10.37 -0.07 -5.48
CA VAL A 41 -10.83 -1.43 -5.23
C VAL A 41 -12.35 -1.46 -5.29
N ASN A 42 -12.92 -2.36 -6.09
CA ASN A 42 -14.37 -2.56 -6.10
C ASN A 42 -14.83 -3.12 -4.75
N GLY A 43 -15.86 -2.51 -4.16
CA GLY A 43 -16.38 -2.86 -2.84
C GLY A 43 -15.74 -2.11 -1.67
N PHE A 44 -16.08 -2.57 -0.46
CA PHE A 44 -15.69 -1.95 0.79
C PHE A 44 -14.40 -2.59 1.34
N LEU A 45 -13.43 -1.76 1.72
CA LEU A 45 -12.31 -2.13 2.56
C LEU A 45 -12.33 -1.29 3.84
N ASP A 46 -12.20 -1.95 4.99
CA ASP A 46 -12.19 -1.25 6.27
C ASP A 46 -10.89 -0.44 6.45
N PRO A 47 -10.94 0.88 6.72
CA PRO A 47 -9.75 1.66 6.95
C PRO A 47 -8.82 1.16 8.07
N VAL A 48 -9.36 0.54 9.12
CA VAL A 48 -8.59 -0.02 10.25
C VAL A 48 -7.64 -1.10 9.77
N ASP A 49 -8.09 -1.89 8.80
CA ASP A 49 -7.39 -3.03 8.25
C ASP A 49 -6.30 -2.67 7.24
N PHE A 50 -6.36 -1.47 6.66
CA PHE A 50 -5.53 -1.08 5.53
C PHE A 50 -4.61 0.10 5.83
N ARG A 51 -5.03 1.10 6.62
CA ARG A 51 -4.19 2.27 6.89
C ARG A 51 -2.90 1.84 7.57
N GLY A 52 -1.77 2.34 7.05
CA GLY A 52 -0.44 1.98 7.55
C GLY A 52 0.09 0.64 7.06
N GLN A 53 -0.73 -0.22 6.46
CA GLN A 53 -0.31 -1.54 6.01
C GLN A 53 0.50 -1.47 4.70
N LEU A 54 1.37 -2.47 4.52
CA LEU A 54 2.00 -2.75 3.24
C LEU A 54 1.04 -3.54 2.38
N VAL A 55 0.86 -3.09 1.15
CA VAL A 55 0.00 -3.73 0.16
C VAL A 55 0.69 -3.75 -1.18
N THR A 56 0.45 -4.83 -1.92
CA THR A 56 0.73 -4.91 -3.36
C THR A 56 -0.61 -4.95 -4.06
N VAL A 57 -0.77 -4.16 -5.12
CA VAL A 57 -1.98 -4.10 -5.94
C VAL A 57 -1.64 -4.44 -7.38
N VAL A 58 -2.57 -5.08 -8.09
CA VAL A 58 -2.46 -5.34 -9.51
C VAL A 58 -3.77 -4.96 -10.20
N GLY A 59 -3.65 -4.47 -11.44
CA GLY A 59 -4.78 -4.08 -12.25
C GLY A 59 -4.38 -3.07 -13.33
N PRO A 60 -5.27 -2.75 -14.27
CA PRO A 60 -5.01 -1.77 -15.30
C PRO A 60 -4.88 -0.35 -14.72
N ILE A 61 -3.97 0.42 -15.31
CA ILE A 61 -3.89 1.86 -15.10
C ILE A 61 -5.01 2.50 -15.92
N THR A 62 -5.89 3.24 -15.26
CA THR A 62 -7.07 3.86 -15.89
C THR A 62 -6.90 5.35 -16.18
N GLY A 63 -5.81 5.96 -15.68
CA GLY A 63 -5.46 7.33 -16.01
C GLY A 63 -4.68 8.01 -14.89
N ALA A 64 -4.82 9.32 -14.81
CA ALA A 64 -4.27 10.13 -13.73
C ALA A 64 -5.23 11.25 -13.35
N VAL A 65 -5.22 11.63 -12.07
CA VAL A 65 -6.11 12.64 -11.48
C VAL A 65 -5.30 13.64 -10.69
N ASP A 66 -5.65 14.91 -10.81
CA ASP A 66 -5.04 15.97 -10.02
C ASP A 66 -5.51 15.89 -8.56
N GLY A 67 -4.60 16.13 -7.64
CA GLY A 67 -4.84 16.16 -6.22
C GLY A 67 -3.75 16.94 -5.51
N LYS A 68 -3.55 16.63 -4.24
CA LYS A 68 -2.53 17.29 -3.42
C LYS A 68 -1.89 16.31 -2.44
N ILE A 69 -0.60 16.51 -2.18
CA ILE A 69 0.10 15.91 -1.04
C ILE A 69 0.42 17.06 -0.09
N GLY A 70 -0.24 17.08 1.07
CA GLY A 70 -0.27 18.28 1.91
C GLY A 70 -0.89 19.45 1.16
N ASN A 71 -0.12 20.53 0.98
CA ASN A 71 -0.55 21.72 0.24
C ASN A 71 0.02 21.80 -1.18
N THR A 72 0.82 20.81 -1.60
CA THR A 72 1.47 20.82 -2.92
C THR A 72 0.60 20.07 -3.93
N PRO A 73 0.30 20.65 -5.10
CA PRO A 73 -0.38 19.95 -6.20
C PRO A 73 0.39 18.70 -6.60
N TYR A 74 -0.33 17.60 -6.83
CA TYR A 74 0.26 16.32 -7.21
C TYR A 74 -0.68 15.55 -8.13
N LYS A 75 -0.12 14.95 -9.17
CA LYS A 75 -0.87 14.14 -10.14
C LYS A 75 -0.76 12.67 -9.78
N PHE A 76 -1.86 12.08 -9.33
CA PHE A 76 -1.92 10.69 -8.93
C PHE A 76 -2.24 9.83 -10.14
N MET A 77 -1.42 8.82 -10.42
CA MET A 77 -1.82 7.72 -11.29
C MET A 77 -2.97 6.96 -10.62
N VAL A 78 -3.99 6.57 -11.39
CA VAL A 78 -5.13 5.79 -10.92
C VAL A 78 -5.06 4.39 -11.49
N MET A 79 -5.14 3.39 -10.60
CA MET A 79 -5.24 1.98 -10.95
C MET A 79 -6.62 1.46 -10.56
N GLN A 80 -7.26 0.71 -11.47
CA GLN A 80 -8.43 -0.10 -11.12
C GLN A 80 -7.94 -1.46 -10.64
N VAL A 81 -8.09 -1.75 -9.35
CA VAL A 81 -7.52 -2.95 -8.74
C VAL A 81 -8.35 -4.18 -9.08
N THR A 82 -7.71 -5.19 -9.68
CA THR A 82 -8.28 -6.51 -9.93
C THR A 82 -7.83 -7.55 -8.90
N GLY A 83 -6.72 -7.28 -8.19
CA GLY A 83 -6.25 -8.10 -7.09
C GLY A 83 -5.28 -7.33 -6.18
N TYR A 84 -5.23 -7.72 -4.92
CA TYR A 84 -4.26 -7.15 -3.98
C TYR A 84 -3.81 -8.18 -2.95
N LYS A 85 -2.62 -7.94 -2.38
CA LYS A 85 -2.07 -8.70 -1.25
C LYS A 85 -1.72 -7.76 -0.13
N ARG A 86 -2.21 -8.05 1.08
CA ARG A 86 -1.85 -7.37 2.31
C ARG A 86 -0.66 -8.09 2.95
N TRP A 87 0.33 -7.35 3.38
CA TRP A 87 1.55 -7.89 4.00
C TRP A 87 1.57 -7.54 5.49
N HIS A 88 1.81 -8.55 6.31
CA HIS A 88 2.03 -8.38 7.75
C HIS A 88 3.53 -8.38 8.02
N LEU A 89 4.03 -7.34 8.70
CA LEU A 89 5.40 -7.35 9.18
C LEU A 89 5.48 -8.29 10.39
N THR A 90 6.27 -9.34 10.28
CA THR A 90 6.59 -10.22 11.40
C THR A 90 8.00 -9.93 11.88
N GLN A 91 8.14 -9.50 13.12
CA GLN A 91 9.46 -9.42 13.77
C GLN A 91 9.78 -10.81 14.34
N GLN A 92 10.79 -11.47 13.79
CA GLN A 92 11.33 -12.68 14.41
C GLN A 92 12.25 -12.26 15.55
N VAL A 93 11.87 -12.59 16.77
CA VAL A 93 12.75 -12.48 17.93
C VAL A 93 13.63 -13.72 17.94
N ILE A 94 14.90 -13.56 17.60
CA ILE A 94 15.89 -14.63 17.77
C ILE A 94 16.26 -14.65 19.26
N MET A 95 15.83 -15.68 19.98
CA MET A 95 16.30 -15.86 21.36
C MET A 95 17.79 -16.19 21.33
N PRO A 96 18.62 -15.54 22.17
CA PRO A 96 20.01 -15.93 22.30
C PRO A 96 20.11 -17.39 22.75
N PRO A 97 21.17 -18.12 22.35
CA PRO A 97 21.39 -19.48 22.81
C PRO A 97 21.41 -19.50 24.34
N GLN A 98 20.74 -20.49 24.94
CA GLN A 98 20.78 -20.67 26.39
C GLN A 98 22.22 -21.01 26.80
N PRO A 99 22.72 -20.49 27.93
CA PRO A 99 24.00 -20.91 28.47
C PRO A 99 24.00 -22.44 28.64
N ILE A 100 25.09 -23.08 28.24
CA ILE A 100 25.32 -24.49 28.57
C ILE A 100 25.93 -24.51 29.98
N ASP A 101 25.28 -25.22 30.91
CA ASP A 101 25.80 -25.51 32.26
C ASP A 101 27.06 -26.38 32.21
#